data_AF-A0A7S4M1W5-F1
#
_entry.id   AF-A0A7S4M1W5-F1
#
_cell.length_a   1.000
_cell.length_b   1.000
_cell.length_c   1.000
_cell.angle_alpha   90.00
_cell.angle_beta   90.00
_cell.angle_gamma   90.00
#
_symmetry.space_group_name_H-M   'P 1'
#
loop_
_entity.id
_entity.type
_entity.pdbx_description
1 polymer ?
#
loop_
_entity_poly.entity_id
_entity_poly.type
_entity_poly.pdbx_seq_one_letter_code
_entity_poly.pdbx_strand_id
1 'polypeptide(L)'
;MMPNEHCFAEPFIVGACDLRIQKIGAHCRAFRRRDVAGEWKTNTGTAVMEELACEPRWQAWADAAAGIFGGLDILTVDAIVEEGTGKEWIIEVNGTSSGLHPDHAAEDNEHIAELVLAKMNKCVAQR
;
A
#
# COMPACT_ATOMS: atom_id res chain seq x y z
N MET A 1 -9.96 -16.06 -19.78
CA MET A 1 -9.32 -14.89 -20.39
C MET A 1 -10.18 -14.49 -21.55
N MET A 2 -10.72 -13.27 -21.53
CA MET A 2 -11.50 -12.78 -22.66
C MET A 2 -10.54 -12.51 -23.82
N PRO A 3 -10.99 -12.66 -25.08
CA PRO A 3 -10.17 -12.24 -26.22
C PRO A 3 -9.78 -10.76 -26.07
N ASN A 4 -8.49 -10.44 -26.31
CA ASN A 4 -7.90 -9.08 -26.28
C ASN A 4 -7.57 -8.47 -24.90
N GLU A 5 -7.41 -9.27 -23.86
CA GLU A 5 -6.86 -8.79 -22.58
C GLU A 5 -5.31 -8.78 -22.60
N HIS A 6 -4.71 -7.79 -21.93
CA HIS A 6 -3.27 -7.77 -21.69
C HIS A 6 -2.90 -8.75 -20.56
N CYS A 7 -1.72 -9.35 -20.64
CA CYS A 7 -1.15 -10.16 -19.57
C CYS A 7 0.27 -9.73 -19.26
N PHE A 8 0.65 -9.81 -17.98
CA PHE A 8 2.01 -9.59 -17.51
C PHE A 8 2.58 -10.90 -16.96
N ALA A 9 3.90 -11.04 -17.04
CA ALA A 9 4.65 -12.15 -16.45
C ALA A 9 5.86 -11.58 -15.72
N GLU A 10 6.08 -12.10 -14.52
CA GLU A 10 7.19 -11.71 -13.64
C GLU A 10 7.77 -12.97 -12.97
N PRO A 11 9.03 -12.92 -12.50
CA PRO A 11 9.60 -14.03 -11.75
C PRO A 11 8.79 -14.34 -10.49
N PHE A 12 8.58 -15.62 -10.21
CA PHE A 12 7.98 -16.04 -8.96
C PHE A 12 8.99 -15.88 -7.81
N ILE A 13 8.65 -15.05 -6.84
CA ILE A 13 9.45 -14.83 -5.62
C ILE A 13 8.86 -15.68 -4.51
N VAL A 14 9.69 -16.54 -3.90
CA VAL A 14 9.31 -17.26 -2.68
C VAL A 14 9.32 -16.25 -1.54
N GLY A 15 8.15 -15.79 -1.11
CA GLY A 15 7.99 -14.74 -0.11
C GLY A 15 7.97 -15.29 1.31
N ALA A 16 8.78 -14.70 2.20
CA ALA A 16 8.63 -14.88 3.65
C ALA A 16 7.43 -14.09 4.22
N CYS A 17 7.10 -12.94 3.59
CA CYS A 17 5.94 -12.12 3.90
C CYS A 17 5.71 -11.06 2.81
N ASP A 18 4.54 -10.44 2.82
CA ASP A 18 4.24 -9.24 2.02
C ASP A 18 4.40 -7.98 2.87
N LEU A 19 4.75 -6.87 2.23
CA LEU A 19 4.73 -5.52 2.78
C LEU A 19 3.67 -4.69 2.08
N ARG A 20 3.01 -3.82 2.85
CA ARG A 20 2.12 -2.77 2.33
C ARG A 20 2.47 -1.46 2.99
N ILE A 21 2.95 -0.50 2.19
CA ILE A 21 3.27 0.84 2.64
C ILE A 21 2.13 1.75 2.23
N GLN A 22 1.36 2.24 3.21
CA GLN A 22 0.21 3.11 3.00
C GLN A 22 0.61 4.56 3.24
N LYS A 23 0.16 5.45 2.36
CA LYS A 23 0.27 6.90 2.55
C LYS A 23 -1.10 7.55 2.43
N ILE A 24 -1.46 8.36 3.43
CA ILE A 24 -2.67 9.19 3.50
C ILE A 24 -2.22 10.62 3.79
N GLY A 25 -2.16 11.47 2.76
CA GLY A 25 -1.59 12.81 2.88
C GLY A 25 -0.11 12.76 3.30
N ALA A 26 0.18 13.23 4.51
CA ALA A 26 1.52 13.17 5.10
C ALA A 26 1.73 11.95 6.03
N HIS A 27 0.65 11.25 6.39
CA HIS A 27 0.72 10.07 7.24
C HIS A 27 1.18 8.86 6.44
N CYS A 28 2.18 8.14 6.93
CA CYS A 28 2.73 6.96 6.28
C CYS A 28 2.88 5.85 7.31
N ARG A 29 2.37 4.66 6.97
CA ARG A 29 2.46 3.48 7.82
C ARG A 29 2.79 2.25 6.99
N ALA A 30 3.43 1.28 7.63
CA ALA A 30 3.87 0.05 6.98
C ALA A 30 3.21 -1.14 7.65
N PHE A 31 2.75 -2.08 6.85
CA PHE A 31 2.20 -3.35 7.32
C PHE A 31 3.01 -4.50 6.75
N ARG A 32 3.14 -5.56 7.55
CA ARG A 32 3.61 -6.86 7.08
C ARG A 32 2.49 -7.86 7.18
N ARG A 33 2.26 -8.61 6.09
CA ARG A 33 1.28 -9.70 6.04
C ARG A 33 1.99 -11.03 5.90
N ARG A 34 1.67 -11.97 6.77
CA ARG A 34 2.16 -13.35 6.74
C ARG A 34 1.00 -14.30 6.58
N ASP A 35 1.11 -15.17 5.59
CA ASP A 35 0.18 -16.28 5.44
C ASP A 35 0.34 -17.28 6.61
N VAL A 36 -0.78 -17.94 6.95
CA VAL A 36 -0.83 -18.99 7.97
C VAL A 36 -1.31 -20.32 7.37
N ALA A 37 -1.82 -20.32 6.13
CA ALA A 37 -2.48 -21.45 5.49
C ALA A 37 -1.60 -22.27 4.52
N GLY A 38 -0.35 -21.85 4.27
CA GLY A 38 0.53 -22.40 3.25
C GLY A 38 0.27 -21.87 1.83
N GLU A 39 -0.43 -20.75 1.69
CA GLU A 39 -0.78 -20.14 0.41
C GLU A 39 0.27 -19.13 -0.06
N TRP A 40 0.70 -19.25 -1.33
CA TRP A 40 1.62 -18.28 -1.91
C TRP A 40 0.97 -16.91 -2.13
N LYS A 41 -0.36 -16.88 -2.31
CA LYS A 41 -1.16 -15.64 -2.36
C LYS A 41 -1.60 -15.27 -0.95
N THR A 42 -0.76 -14.56 -0.20
CA THR A 42 -1.07 -14.27 1.21
C THR A 42 -2.31 -13.36 1.41
N ASN A 43 -2.81 -12.72 0.36
CA ASN A 43 -4.08 -11.98 0.39
C ASN A 43 -5.32 -12.86 0.28
N THR A 44 -5.14 -14.16 0.02
CA THR A 44 -6.22 -15.15 -0.12
C THR A 44 -6.17 -16.09 1.07
N GLY A 45 -7.28 -16.23 1.80
CA GLY A 45 -7.34 -17.08 2.99
C GLY A 45 -6.97 -16.33 4.27
N THR A 46 -6.42 -17.05 5.23
CA THR A 46 -6.14 -16.52 6.58
C THR A 46 -4.70 -16.05 6.66
N ALA A 47 -4.52 -14.75 6.86
CA ALA A 47 -3.22 -14.13 7.08
C ALA A 47 -3.23 -13.27 8.34
N VAL A 48 -2.04 -13.11 8.93
CA VAL A 48 -1.80 -12.18 10.03
C VAL A 48 -1.17 -10.93 9.46
N MET A 49 -1.77 -9.78 9.76
CA MET A 49 -1.22 -8.47 9.40
C MET A 49 -0.76 -7.77 10.67
N GLU A 50 0.45 -7.23 10.63
CA GLU A 50 1.06 -6.51 11.74
C GLU A 50 1.58 -5.16 11.26
N GLU A 51 1.35 -4.11 12.05
CA GLU A 51 1.94 -2.80 11.80
C GLU A 51 3.43 -2.81 12.14
N LEU A 52 4.21 -2.14 11.30
CA LEU A 52 5.64 -1.93 11.45
C LEU A 52 5.93 -0.44 11.60
N ALA A 53 7.01 -0.11 12.30
CA ALA A 53 7.54 1.25 12.29
C ALA A 53 7.96 1.61 10.85
N CYS A 54 7.43 2.70 10.30
CA CYS A 54 7.72 3.09 8.93
C CYS A 54 9.19 3.55 8.80
N GLU A 55 10.00 2.75 8.07
CA GLU A 55 11.39 3.07 7.82
C GLU A 55 11.54 4.18 6.74
N PRO A 56 12.63 4.98 6.77
CA PRO A 56 12.87 6.04 5.78
C PRO A 56 12.84 5.57 4.32
N ARG A 57 13.25 4.32 4.07
CA ARG A 57 13.22 3.71 2.73
C ARG A 57 11.78 3.48 2.22
N TRP A 58 10.88 3.04 3.10
CA TRP A 58 9.46 2.84 2.75
C TRP A 58 8.75 4.16 2.55
N GLN A 59 9.07 5.17 3.37
CA GLN A 59 8.63 6.54 3.13
C GLN A 59 9.07 7.03 1.74
N ALA A 60 10.33 6.80 1.36
CA ALA A 60 10.83 7.19 0.04
C ALA A 60 10.09 6.49 -1.11
N TRP A 61 9.68 5.23 -0.94
CA TRP A 61 8.85 4.51 -1.92
C TRP A 61 7.47 5.16 -2.08
N ALA A 62 6.80 5.44 -0.95
CA ALA A 62 5.49 6.08 -0.96
C ALA A 62 5.55 7.52 -1.52
N ASP A 63 6.61 8.26 -1.22
CA ASP A 63 6.84 9.60 -1.76
C ASP A 63 7.09 9.59 -3.27
N ALA A 64 7.88 8.63 -3.77
CA ALA A 64 8.09 8.45 -5.20
C ALA A 64 6.79 8.08 -5.92
N ALA A 65 6.02 7.14 -5.36
CA ALA A 65 4.72 6.73 -5.88
C ALA A 65 3.71 7.90 -5.88
N ALA A 66 3.76 8.79 -4.88
CA ALA A 66 2.86 9.94 -4.79
C ALA A 66 3.00 10.93 -5.96
N GLY A 67 4.14 10.92 -6.68
CA GLY A 67 4.40 11.83 -7.79
C GLY A 67 3.75 11.47 -9.13
N ILE A 68 3.19 10.26 -9.27
CA ILE A 68 2.63 9.79 -10.54
C ILE A 68 1.30 10.49 -10.88
N PHE A 69 0.97 10.56 -12.17
CA PHE A 69 -0.32 11.08 -12.68
C PHE A 69 -0.73 12.47 -12.18
N GLY A 70 0.22 13.32 -11.78
CA GLY A 70 -0.05 14.67 -11.28
C GLY A 70 -0.28 14.76 -9.77
N GLY A 71 -0.13 13.65 -9.04
CA GLY A 71 -0.19 13.60 -7.58
C GLY A 71 -1.23 12.61 -7.07
N LEU A 72 -0.79 11.68 -6.21
CA LEU A 72 -1.68 10.81 -5.44
C LEU A 72 -1.64 11.21 -3.96
N ASP A 73 -2.79 11.62 -3.43
CA ASP A 73 -2.90 11.99 -2.01
C ASP A 73 -3.08 10.77 -1.10
N ILE A 74 -3.65 9.67 -1.62
CA ILE A 74 -3.82 8.40 -0.93
C ILE A 74 -3.37 7.28 -1.85
N LEU A 75 -2.45 6.44 -1.38
CA LEU A 75 -1.89 5.32 -2.14
C LEU A 75 -1.40 4.20 -1.23
N THR A 76 -1.18 3.02 -1.81
CA THR A 76 -0.33 1.99 -1.20
C THR A 76 0.74 1.50 -2.18
N VAL A 77 1.90 1.11 -1.65
CA VAL A 77 2.94 0.38 -2.36
C VAL A 77 3.03 -1.02 -1.75
N ASP A 78 2.82 -2.04 -2.56
CA ASP A 78 2.88 -3.43 -2.10
C ASP A 78 4.15 -4.11 -2.62
N ALA A 79 4.78 -4.91 -1.76
CA ALA A 79 6.03 -5.60 -2.05
C ALA A 79 6.08 -7.00 -1.42
N ILE A 80 6.94 -7.86 -1.94
CA ILE A 80 7.23 -9.20 -1.41
C ILE A 80 8.62 -9.18 -0.79
N VAL A 81 8.76 -9.70 0.43
CA VAL A 81 10.07 -9.96 1.06
C VAL A 81 10.48 -11.39 0.76
N GLU A 82 11.55 -11.57 0.01
CA GLU A 82 12.10 -12.87 -0.41
C GLU A 82 12.63 -13.67 0.78
N GLU A 83 12.26 -14.95 0.83
CA GLU A 83 12.73 -15.89 1.84
C GLU A 83 14.24 -16.15 1.72
N GLY A 84 14.93 -16.20 2.86
CA GLY A 84 16.37 -16.46 2.93
C GLY A 84 17.27 -15.26 2.62
N THR A 85 16.91 -14.40 1.68
CA THR A 85 17.71 -13.20 1.34
C THR A 85 17.23 -11.94 2.07
N GLY A 86 15.93 -11.86 2.39
CA GLY A 86 15.29 -10.66 2.91
C GLY A 86 15.16 -9.52 1.88
N LYS A 87 15.44 -9.79 0.60
CA LYS A 87 15.33 -8.80 -0.47
C LYS A 87 13.87 -8.48 -0.72
N GLU A 88 13.57 -7.20 -0.90
CA GLU A 88 12.20 -6.74 -1.13
C GLU A 88 11.96 -6.41 -2.61
N TRP A 89 10.81 -6.83 -3.11
CA TRP A 89 10.41 -6.69 -4.50
C TRP A 89 9.07 -5.96 -4.58
N ILE A 90 9.08 -4.69 -5.02
CA ILE A 90 7.85 -3.92 -5.25
C ILE A 90 7.10 -4.54 -6.43
N ILE A 91 5.81 -4.83 -6.24
CA ILE A 91 4.97 -5.49 -7.25
C ILE A 91 3.84 -4.58 -7.76
N GLU A 92 3.30 -3.68 -6.93
CA GLU A 92 2.23 -2.79 -7.35
C GLU A 92 2.18 -1.47 -6.56
N VAL A 93 1.55 -0.47 -7.18
CA VAL A 93 1.11 0.77 -6.55
C VAL A 93 -0.39 0.89 -6.75
N ASN A 94 -1.14 1.03 -5.67
CA ASN A 94 -2.59 1.21 -5.68
C ASN A 94 -2.97 2.66 -5.39
N GLY A 95 -4.10 3.11 -5.95
CA GLY A 95 -4.68 4.42 -5.65
C GLY A 95 -5.56 4.41 -4.38
N THR A 96 -6.57 5.28 -4.36
CA THR A 96 -7.44 5.54 -3.20
C THR A 96 -8.29 4.35 -2.75
N SER A 97 -8.49 3.33 -3.59
CA SER A 97 -9.38 2.19 -3.33
C SER A 97 -8.67 0.93 -2.81
N SER A 98 -7.47 1.07 -2.23
CA SER A 98 -6.65 -0.06 -1.74
C SER A 98 -7.13 -0.70 -0.42
N GLY A 99 -8.12 -0.07 0.23
CA GLY A 99 -8.69 -0.52 1.50
C GLY A 99 -7.86 -0.14 2.74
N LEU A 100 -8.51 -0.11 3.90
CA LEU A 100 -7.87 0.20 5.19
C LEU A 100 -7.72 -1.08 6.03
N HIS A 101 -6.68 -1.11 6.87
CA HIS A 101 -6.57 -2.15 7.90
C HIS A 101 -7.71 -2.00 8.91
N PRO A 102 -8.51 -3.04 9.21
CA PRO A 102 -9.65 -2.92 10.13
C PRO A 102 -9.31 -2.29 11.48
N ASP A 103 -8.22 -2.75 12.11
CA ASP A 103 -7.79 -2.27 13.43
C ASP A 103 -7.32 -0.80 13.44
N HIS A 104 -6.90 -0.25 12.30
CA HIS A 104 -6.46 1.14 12.16
C HIS A 104 -7.44 2.02 11.39
N ALA A 105 -8.57 1.45 10.94
CA ALA A 105 -9.50 2.13 10.04
C ALA A 105 -10.08 3.39 10.67
N ALA A 106 -10.29 3.43 11.99
CA ALA A 106 -10.78 4.63 12.66
C ALA A 106 -9.79 5.80 12.53
N GLU A 107 -8.53 5.59 12.89
CA GLU A 107 -7.44 6.58 12.77
C GLU A 107 -7.19 6.98 11.31
N ASP A 108 -7.12 6.00 10.40
CA ASP A 108 -6.92 6.28 8.98
C ASP A 108 -8.08 7.12 8.40
N ASN A 109 -9.31 6.88 8.83
CA ASN A 109 -10.46 7.70 8.42
C ASN A 109 -10.38 9.13 8.98
N GLU A 110 -9.79 9.35 10.16
CA GLU A 110 -9.54 10.70 10.67
C GLU A 110 -8.54 11.44 9.77
N HIS A 111 -7.42 10.81 9.40
CA HIS A 111 -6.46 11.38 8.45
C HIS A 111 -7.08 11.67 7.08
N ILE A 112 -7.94 10.77 6.57
CA ILE A 112 -8.67 11.00 5.32
C ILE A 112 -9.61 12.21 5.47
N ALA A 113 -10.35 12.30 6.56
CA ALA A 113 -11.28 13.41 6.80
C ALA A 113 -10.54 14.76 6.86
N GLU A 114 -9.43 14.82 7.60
CA GLU A 114 -8.58 16.01 7.68
C GLU A 114 -8.04 16.43 6.31
N LEU A 115 -7.52 15.47 5.54
CA LEU A 115 -7.02 15.68 4.19
C LEU A 115 -8.11 16.24 3.27
N VAL A 116 -9.31 15.63 3.28
CA VAL A 116 -10.44 16.06 2.45
C VAL A 116 -10.89 17.48 2.83
N LEU A 117 -11.03 17.77 4.13
CA LEU A 117 -11.40 19.10 4.62
C LEU A 117 -10.35 20.15 4.20
N ALA A 118 -9.06 19.85 4.32
CA ALA A 118 -7.99 20.75 3.89
C ALA A 118 -8.06 21.06 2.39
N LYS A 119 -8.30 20.03 1.55
CA LYS A 119 -8.45 20.19 0.10
C LYS A 119 -9.70 21.00 -0.25
N MET A 120 -10.84 20.72 0.38
CA MET A 120 -12.09 21.47 0.19
C MET A 120 -11.91 22.95 0.56
N ASN A 121 -11.33 23.24 1.72
CA ASN A 121 -11.07 24.61 2.17
C ASN A 121 -10.14 25.36 1.22
N LYS A 122 -9.09 24.72 0.72
CA LYS A 122 -8.20 25.29 -0.29
C LYS A 122 -8.95 25.64 -1.57
N CYS A 123 -9.83 24.76 -2.06
CA CYS A 123 -10.64 25.02 -3.25
C CYS A 123 -11.64 26.16 -3.06
N VAL A 124 -12.21 26.32 -1.86
CA VAL A 124 -13.13 27.41 -1.55
C VAL A 124 -12.40 28.75 -1.41
N ALA A 125 -11.24 28.78 -0.74
CA ALA A 125 -10.45 30.00 -0.56
C ALA A 125 -9.80 30.52 -1.86
N GLN A 126 -9.71 29.67 -2.90
CA GLN A 126 -9.21 30.03 -4.23
C GLN A 126 -10.28 30.54 -5.18
N ARG A 127 -11.54 30.63 -4.74
CA ARG A 127 -12.66 31.26 -5.46
C ARG A 127 -12.85 32.69 -4.98
#